data_AF-A0A7T7ZWT7-F1
#
_entry.id   AF-A0A7T7ZWT7-F1
#
_cell.length_a   1.000
_cell.length_b   1.000
_cell.length_c   1.000
_cell.angle_alpha   90.00
_cell.angle_beta   90.00
_cell.angle_gamma   90.00
#
_symmetry.space_group_name_H-M   'P 1'
#
loop_
_entity.id
_entity.type
_entity.pdbx_description
1 polymer ?
#
loop_
_entity_poly.entity_id
_entity_poly.type
_entity_poly.pdbx_seq_one_letter_code
_entity_poly.pdbx_strand_id
1 'polypeptide(L)' 'MSKKVLEIKYLNKSYVKRKIINNLNMNVFRVNVYSFFEKKRGKTTANRMIT' A
#
# COMPACT_ATOMS: atom_id res chain seq x y z
N MET A 1 0.65 -19.31 15.07
CA MET A 1 0.13 -18.82 13.76
C MET A 1 0.41 -17.34 13.62
N SER A 2 1.00 -16.90 12.50
CA SER A 2 1.23 -15.48 12.25
C SER A 2 -0.10 -14.75 12.05
N LYS A 3 -0.33 -13.66 12.80
CA LYS A 3 -1.51 -12.79 12.63
C LYS A 3 -1.38 -11.86 11.40
N LYS A 4 -0.30 -11.98 10.62
CA LYS A 4 -0.03 -11.15 9.46
C LYS A 4 -0.90 -11.57 8.27
N VAL A 5 -1.52 -10.60 7.62
CA VAL A 5 -2.46 -10.79 6.50
C VAL A 5 -1.88 -10.26 5.19
N LEU A 6 -1.13 -9.15 5.24
CA LEU A 6 -0.48 -8.59 4.06
C LEU A 6 0.92 -8.11 4.40
N GLU A 7 1.85 -8.37 3.49
CA GLU A 7 3.20 -7.82 3.49
C GLU A 7 3.46 -7.21 2.13
N ILE A 8 3.66 -5.90 2.09
CA ILE A 8 4.18 -5.18 0.93
C ILE A 8 5.59 -4.76 1.28
N LYS A 9 6.56 -5.16 0.46
CA LYS A 9 7.97 -4.76 0.58
C LYS A 9 8.46 -4.15 -0.73
N TYR A 10 9.14 -3.01 -0.63
CA TYR A 10 9.82 -2.30 -1.70
C TYR A 10 8.92 -2.00 -2.92
N LEU A 11 7.62 -1.73 -2.70
CA LEU A 11 6.69 -1.52 -3.80
C LEU A 11 6.98 -0.20 -4.52
N ASN A 12 7.30 -0.31 -5.79
CA ASN A 12 7.47 0.80 -6.71
C ASN A 12 6.41 0.69 -7.81
N LYS A 13 5.64 1.76 -8.04
CA LYS A 13 4.67 1.84 -9.13
C LYS A 13 4.80 3.16 -9.85
N SER A 14 4.98 3.08 -11.16
CA SER A 14 4.97 4.23 -12.05
C SER A 14 3.78 4.16 -13.00
N TYR A 15 3.33 5.32 -13.46
CA TYR A 15 2.38 5.45 -14.57
C TYR A 15 2.93 6.44 -15.56
N VAL A 16 3.12 5.97 -16.80
CA VAL A 16 3.85 6.70 -17.85
C VAL A 16 5.23 7.10 -17.31
N LYS A 17 5.55 8.40 -17.22
CA LYS A 17 6.83 8.91 -16.73
C LYS A 17 6.82 9.30 -15.25
N ARG A 18 5.69 9.18 -14.55
CA ARG A 18 5.53 9.62 -13.15
C ARG A 18 5.58 8.44 -12.19
N LYS A 19 6.44 8.53 -11.17
CA LYS A 19 6.42 7.61 -10.02
C LYS A 19 5.18 7.93 -9.17
N ILE A 20 4.28 6.96 -9.03
CA ILE A 20 3.06 7.05 -8.21
C ILE A 20 3.32 6.52 -6.81
N ILE A 21 4.01 5.38 -6.71
CA ILE A 21 4.44 4.76 -5.46
C ILE A 21 5.95 4.58 -5.57
N ASN A 22 6.69 5.06 -4.58
CA ASN A 22 8.14 4.93 -4.51
C ASN A 22 8.51 4.35 -3.15
N ASN A 23 8.93 3.09 -3.16
CA ASN A 23 9.39 2.34 -2.00
C ASN A 23 8.36 2.19 -0.86
N LEU A 24 7.15 1.72 -1.17
CA LEU A 24 6.14 1.46 -0.14
C LEU A 24 6.44 0.13 0.58
N ASN A 25 6.54 0.21 1.91
CA ASN A 25 6.60 -0.92 2.82
C ASN A 25 5.38 -0.89 3.74
N MET A 26 4.60 -1.97 3.78
CA MET A 26 3.37 -2.04 4.59
C MET A 26 3.16 -3.45 5.14
N ASN A 27 2.83 -3.53 6.43
CA ASN A 27 2.45 -4.77 7.09
C ASN A 27 1.02 -4.62 7.65
N VAL A 28 0.13 -5.52 7.25
CA VAL A 28 -1.27 -5.58 7.71
C VAL A 28 -1.45 -6.81 8.57
N PHE A 29 -2.05 -6.65 9.74
CA PHE A 29 -2.38 -7.74 10.66
C PHE A 29 -3.90 -7.92 10.79
N ARG A 30 -4.33 -9.17 10.92
CA ARG A 30 -5.73 -9.56 11.15
C ARG A 30 -6.15 -8.91 12.47
N VAL A 31 -7.16 -8.04 12.44
CA VAL A 31 -7.73 -7.19 13.53
C VAL A 31 -7.40 -5.69 13.45
N ASN A 32 -6.39 -5.26 12.68
CA ASN A 32 -6.10 -3.82 12.55
C ASN A 32 -6.92 -3.18 11.41
N VAL A 33 -7.65 -2.10 11.72
CA VAL A 33 -8.31 -1.25 10.71
C VAL A 33 -7.29 -0.23 10.20
N TYR A 34 -6.88 -0.36 8.95
CA TYR A 34 -5.95 0.59 8.30
C TYR A 34 -6.74 1.59 7.47
N SER A 35 -6.58 2.88 7.77
CA SER A 35 -7.10 3.98 6.95
C SER A 35 -5.94 4.81 6.39
N PHE A 36 -6.00 5.10 5.10
CA PHE A 36 -5.07 6.06 4.49
C PHE A 36 -5.55 7.48 4.82
N PHE A 37 -4.89 8.14 5.77
CA PHE A 37 -5.41 9.34 6.44
C PHE A 37 -5.20 10.68 5.69
N GLU A 38 -4.57 10.71 4.52
CA GLU A 38 -4.33 11.98 3.81
C GLU A 38 -4.72 11.92 2.32
N LYS A 39 -5.10 13.07 1.78
CA LYS A 39 -5.38 13.33 0.34
C LYS A 39 -4.09 13.32 -0.50
N LYS A 40 -3.21 12.33 -0.30
CA LYS A 40 -1.93 12.22 -1.02
C LYS A 40 -2.05 11.31 -2.24
N ARG A 41 -1.31 11.68 -3.30
CA ARG A 41 -1.18 10.96 -4.58
C ARG A 41 -0.83 9.48 -4.33
N GLY A 42 -1.52 8.56 -5.01
CA GLY A 42 -1.19 7.13 -5.00
C GLY A 42 -2.06 6.23 -4.11
N LYS A 43 -2.93 6.79 -3.25
CA LYS A 43 -3.86 6.03 -2.39
C LYS A 43 -4.78 5.09 -3.19
N THR A 44 -5.46 5.61 -4.21
CA THR A 44 -6.37 4.80 -5.04
C THR A 44 -5.64 3.67 -5.76
N THR A 45 -4.41 3.94 -6.22
CA THR A 45 -3.57 2.94 -6.88
C THR A 45 -3.10 1.86 -5.89
N ALA A 46 -2.73 2.25 -4.66
CA ALA A 46 -2.38 1.30 -3.61
C ALA A 46 -3.58 0.45 -3.19
N ASN A 47 -4.77 1.05 -3.01
CA ASN A 47 -5.99 0.30 -2.71
C ASN A 47 -6.32 -0.71 -3.81
N ARG A 48 -6.30 -0.31 -5.10
CA ARG A 48 -6.53 -1.22 -6.24
C ARG A 48 -5.52 -2.35 -6.38
N MET A 49 -4.39 -2.30 -5.69
CA MET A 49 -3.43 -3.40 -5.66
C MET A 49 -3.72 -4.40 -4.53
N ILE A 50 -4.48 -3.98 -3.53
CA ILE A 50 -4.78 -4.76 -2.32
C ILE A 50 -6.16 -5.41 -2.41
N THR A 51 -7.15 -4.69 -2.94
CA THR A 51 -8.48 -5.21 -3.32
C THR A 51 -8.46 -5.73 -4.74
#